data_AF-A0A7C4M0Y7-F1
#
_entry.id   AF-A0A7C4M0Y7-F1
#
_cell.length_a   1.000
_cell.length_b   1.000
_cell.length_c   1.000
_cell.angle_alpha   90.00
_cell.angle_beta   90.00
_cell.angle_gamma   90.00
#
_symmetry.space_group_name_H-M   'P 1'
#
loop_
_entity.id
_entity.type
_entity.pdbx_description
1 polymer ?
#
loop_
_entity_poly.entity_id
_entity_poly.type
_entity_poly.pdbx_seq_one_letter_code
_entity_poly.pdbx_strand_id
1 'polypeptide(L)'
;MLLIPINFELIQGKFIRRLNRFMALAEVEGKQIHAHLPNSGRLATTLHPGVKLYLRRVKSTSSRKSAYSILAANHNNNIPVIVDAQFSNYLVRGLLKRS
;
A
#
# COMPACT_ATOMS: atom_id res chain seq x y z
N MET A 1 -20.11 13.94 4.78
CA MET A 1 -19.00 12.95 4.72
C MET A 1 -18.66 12.72 3.25
N LEU A 2 -17.40 12.91 2.84
CA LEU A 2 -16.96 12.72 1.46
C LEU A 2 -16.42 11.30 1.27
N LEU A 3 -17.00 10.55 0.34
CA LEU A 3 -16.56 9.19 0.00
C LEU A 3 -15.85 9.19 -1.35
N ILE A 4 -14.61 8.68 -1.38
CA ILE A 4 -13.82 8.54 -2.60
C ILE A 4 -13.67 7.04 -2.89
N PRO A 5 -14.31 6.52 -3.95
CA PRO A 5 -14.19 5.10 -4.29
C PRO A 5 -12.78 4.78 -4.77
N ILE A 6 -12.25 3.64 -4.32
CA ILE A 6 -11.03 3.04 -4.87
C ILE A 6 -11.41 1.97 -5.89
N ASN A 7 -10.89 2.10 -7.12
CA ASN A 7 -11.24 1.20 -8.24
C ASN A 7 -10.20 0.09 -8.45
N PHE A 8 -9.63 -0.42 -7.35
CA PHE A 8 -8.64 -1.50 -7.38
C PHE A 8 -8.90 -2.48 -6.23
N GLU A 9 -8.48 -3.72 -6.45
CA GLU A 9 -8.60 -4.77 -5.45
C GLU A 9 -7.64 -4.52 -4.29
N LEU A 10 -8.21 -4.50 -3.08
CA LEU A 10 -7.48 -4.32 -1.83
C LEU A 10 -7.36 -5.66 -1.10
N ILE A 11 -6.14 -6.02 -0.73
CA ILE A 11 -5.80 -7.28 -0.09
C ILE A 11 -5.13 -6.99 1.24
N GLN A 12 -5.45 -7.78 2.26
CA GLN A 12 -4.80 -7.70 3.56
C GLN A 12 -3.57 -8.60 3.61
N GLY A 13 -2.54 -8.14 4.30
CA GLY A 13 -1.34 -8.93 4.54
C GLY A 13 -0.61 -8.49 5.80
N LYS A 14 0.59 -9.01 6.01
CA LYS A 14 1.49 -8.60 7.09
C LYS A 14 2.81 -8.14 6.51
N PHE A 15 3.36 -7.06 7.05
CA PHE A 15 4.70 -6.61 6.69
C PHE A 15 5.73 -7.56 7.31
N ILE A 16 6.69 -8.04 6.52
CA ILE A 16 7.80 -8.85 7.05
C ILE A 16 9.01 -7.95 7.25
N ARG A 17 9.51 -7.35 6.16
CA ARG A 17 10.67 -6.45 6.19
C ARG A 17 10.78 -5.62 4.93
N ARG A 18 11.48 -4.50 5.01
CA ARG A 18 11.87 -3.71 3.84
C ARG A 18 13.09 -4.35 3.18
N LEU A 19 13.08 -4.49 1.86
CA LEU A 19 14.19 -5.02 1.07
C LEU A 19 15.10 -3.89 0.57
N ASN A 20 14.49 -2.80 0.12
CA ASN A 20 15.17 -1.56 -0.26
C ASN A 20 14.18 -0.39 -0.25
N ARG A 21 14.60 0.79 -0.72
CA ARG A 21 13.75 1.99 -0.67
C ARG A 21 12.43 1.89 -1.45
N PHE A 22 12.30 0.93 -2.37
CA PHE A 22 11.12 0.75 -3.24
C PHE A 22 10.44 -0.62 -3.13
N MET A 23 10.95 -1.52 -2.29
CA MET A 23 10.48 -2.90 -2.20
C MET A 23 10.45 -3.39 -0.76
N ALA A 24 9.41 -4.15 -0.45
CA ALA A 24 9.24 -4.85 0.80
C ALA A 24 8.83 -6.30 0.56
N LEU A 25 9.11 -7.14 1.55
CA LEU A 25 8.60 -8.48 1.66
C LEU A 25 7.37 -8.44 2.58
N ALA A 26 6.28 -9.07 2.15
CA ALA A 26 5.04 -9.16 2.89
C ALA A 26 4.52 -10.61 2.89
N GLU A 27 3.61 -10.92 3.79
CA GLU A 27 2.86 -12.17 3.82
C GLU A 27 1.40 -11.92 3.43
N VAL A 28 0.89 -12.71 2.50
CA VAL A 28 -0.54 -12.74 2.12
C VAL A 28 -0.95 -14.20 2.07
N GLU A 29 -2.01 -14.58 2.79
CA GLU A 29 -2.52 -15.96 2.81
C GLU A 29 -1.43 -17.00 3.12
N GLY A 30 -0.53 -16.68 4.05
CA GLY A 30 0.60 -17.55 4.43
C GLY A 30 1.74 -17.63 3.41
N LYS A 31 1.69 -16.89 2.29
CA LYS A 31 2.75 -16.86 1.27
C LYS A 31 3.52 -15.55 1.32
N GLN A 32 4.85 -15.66 1.25
CA GLN A 32 5.73 -14.50 1.13
C GLN A 32 5.70 -13.94 -0.30
N ILE A 33 5.43 -12.64 -0.40
CA ILE A 33 5.31 -11.93 -1.67
C ILE A 33 6.15 -10.66 -1.66
N HIS A 34 6.64 -10.31 -2.83
CA HIS A 34 7.28 -9.04 -3.10
C HIS A 34 6.22 -7.97 -3.34
N ALA A 35 6.28 -6.87 -2.57
CA ALA A 35 5.40 -5.71 -2.73
C ALA A 35 6.22 -4.44 -3.00
N HIS A 36 5.82 -3.70 -4.03
CA HIS A 36 6.36 -2.38 -4.29
C HIS A 36 5.95 -1.40 -3.19
N LEU A 37 6.91 -0.63 -2.67
CA LEU A 37 6.69 0.45 -1.72
C LEU A 37 6.89 1.80 -2.44
N PRO A 38 5.81 2.46 -2.89
CA PRO A 38 5.88 3.75 -3.58
C PRO A 38 6.14 4.92 -2.60
N ASN A 39 7.13 4.76 -1.71
CA ASN A 39 7.52 5.76 -0.73
C ASN A 39 8.98 5.56 -0.32
N SER A 40 9.83 6.53 -0.65
CA SER A 40 11.26 6.52 -0.34
C SER A 40 11.59 6.92 1.10
N GLY A 41 10.62 7.43 1.86
CA GLY A 41 10.78 7.84 3.26
C GLY A 41 11.10 6.68 4.19
N ARG A 42 11.56 6.99 5.41
CA ARG A 42 12.05 5.97 6.38
C ARG A 42 10.95 5.03 6.87
N LEU A 43 9.77 5.57 7.20
CA LEU A 43 8.57 4.83 7.63
C LEU A 43 8.79 3.85 8.80
N ALA A 44 9.82 4.07 9.64
CA ALA A 44 10.23 3.10 10.67
C ALA A 44 9.16 2.86 11.77
N THR A 45 8.35 3.86 12.09
CA THR A 45 7.28 3.75 13.08
C THR A 45 6.03 3.06 12.50
N THR A 46 5.79 3.23 11.20
CA THR A 46 4.59 2.71 10.52
C THR A 46 4.79 1.32 9.93
N LEU A 47 5.99 1.00 9.43
CA LEU A 47 6.34 -0.27 8.80
C LEU A 47 7.31 -1.06 9.69
N HIS A 48 6.76 -1.69 10.72
CA HIS A 48 7.47 -2.61 11.60
C HIS A 48 7.03 -4.06 11.32
N PRO A 49 7.90 -5.07 11.52
CA PRO A 49 7.54 -6.48 11.28
C PRO A 49 6.24 -6.87 11.97
N GLY A 50 5.38 -7.60 11.26
CA GLY A 50 4.07 -8.04 11.73
C GLY A 50 2.93 -7.05 11.52
N VAL A 51 3.21 -5.78 11.19
CA VAL A 51 2.15 -4.78 11.01
C VAL A 51 1.20 -5.19 9.88
N LYS A 52 -0.12 -5.03 10.11
CA LYS A 52 -1.14 -5.30 9.10
C LYS A 52 -0.98 -4.33 7.94
N LEU A 53 -0.95 -4.86 6.73
CA LEU A 53 -0.88 -4.11 5.49
C LEU A 53 -2.19 -4.16 4.73
N TYR A 54 -2.41 -3.09 3.95
CA TYR A 54 -3.39 -3.03 2.88
C TYR A 54 -2.62 -2.86 1.57
N LEU A 55 -2.73 -3.87 0.72
CA LEU A 55 -2.01 -4.01 -0.54
C LEU A 55 -2.99 -3.80 -1.69
N ARG A 56 -2.56 -3.08 -2.71
CA ARG A 56 -3.24 -3.02 -4.00
C ARG A 56 -2.73 -4.15 -4.88
N ARG A 57 -3.63 -5.01 -5.38
CA ARG A 57 -3.29 -5.96 -6.44
C ARG A 57 -3.16 -5.22 -7.78
N VAL A 58 -2.09 -5.47 -8.50
CA VAL A 58 -1.91 -4.99 -9.87
C VAL A 58 -2.64 -5.94 -10.81
N LYS A 59 -3.29 -5.39 -11.85
CA LYS A 59 -3.90 -6.20 -12.91
C LYS A 59 -2.86 -7.13 -13.54
N SER A 60 -3.27 -8.36 -13.85
CA SER A 60 -2.43 -9.40 -14.46
C SER A 60 -1.80 -8.99 -15.79
N THR A 61 -2.39 -8.01 -16.49
CA THR A 61 -1.90 -7.45 -17.75
C THR A 61 -0.70 -6.49 -17.59
N SER A 62 -0.21 -6.26 -16.38
CA SER A 62 0.88 -5.32 -16.12
C SER A 62 2.26 -5.96 -16.29
N SER A 63 3.18 -5.26 -16.95
CA SER A 63 4.61 -5.65 -17.09
C SER A 63 5.44 -5.44 -15.81
N ARG A 64 4.80 -5.17 -14.67
CA ARG A 64 5.49 -4.90 -13.40
C ARG A 64 6.10 -6.17 -12.82
N LYS A 65 7.33 -6.06 -12.31
CA LYS A 65 8.03 -7.14 -11.61
C LYS A 65 7.33 -7.62 -10.32
N SER A 66 6.52 -6.77 -9.71
CA SER A 66 5.72 -7.11 -8.52
C SER A 66 4.24 -6.89 -8.82
N ALA A 67 3.43 -7.89 -8.48
CA ALA A 67 1.98 -7.88 -8.62
C ALA A 67 1.27 -7.10 -7.50
N TYR A 68 2.00 -6.51 -6.55
CA TYR A 68 1.43 -5.84 -5.38
C TYR A 68 2.10 -4.50 -5.11
N SER A 69 1.32 -3.51 -4.64
CA SER A 69 1.86 -2.27 -4.07
C SER A 69 1.31 -2.07 -2.66
N ILE A 70 2.13 -1.62 -1.73
CA ILE A 70 1.67 -1.23 -0.39
C ILE A 70 0.92 0.11 -0.50
N LEU A 71 -0.36 0.11 -0.11
CA LEU A 71 -1.19 1.31 -0.04
C LEU A 71 -1.14 1.92 1.36
N ALA A 72 -1.42 1.10 2.37
CA ALA A 72 -1.52 1.53 3.76
C ALA A 72 -0.98 0.46 4.70
N ALA A 73 -0.65 0.89 5.91
CA ALA A 73 -0.31 0.01 7.02
C ALA A 73 -1.13 0.44 8.24
N ASN A 74 -1.55 -0.51 9.06
CA ASN A 74 -2.21 -0.17 10.32
C ASN A 74 -1.26 0.57 11.24
N HIS A 75 -1.80 1.56 11.93
CA HIS A 75 -1.16 2.23 13.04
C HIS A 75 -1.98 1.96 14.32
N ASN A 76 -1.59 2.59 15.43
CA ASN A 76 -2.27 2.50 16.71
C ASN A 76 -3.79 2.65 16.55
N ASN A 77 -4.54 1.93 17.38
CA ASN A 77 -6.01 1.89 17.37
C ASN A 77 -6.63 1.35 16.06
N ASN A 78 -5.91 0.49 15.32
CA ASN A 78 -6.38 -0.13 14.07
C ASN A 78 -6.74 0.87 12.97
N ILE A 79 -6.17 2.08 13.00
CA ILE A 79 -6.39 3.10 11.96
C ILE A 79 -5.36 2.89 10.83
N PRO A 80 -5.80 2.66 9.57
CA PRO A 80 -4.87 2.57 8.44
C PRO A 80 -4.26 3.92 8.11
N VAL A 81 -2.93 3.97 8.05
CA VAL A 81 -2.18 5.12 7.54
C VAL A 81 -1.74 4.83 6.12
N ILE A 82 -2.13 5.70 5.18
CA ILE A 82 -1.71 5.60 3.78
C ILE A 82 -0.22 5.90 3.70
N VAL A 83 0.53 4.91 3.23
CA VAL A 83 1.98 5.02 3.04
C VAL A 83 2.35 5.21 1.57
N ASP A 84 1.41 5.01 0.63
CA ASP A 84 1.61 5.33 -0.78
C ASP A 84 1.62 6.84 -1.00
N ALA A 85 2.82 7.41 -1.21
CA ALA A 85 2.99 8.85 -1.39
C ALA A 85 2.36 9.38 -2.69
N GLN A 86 2.06 8.52 -3.66
CA GLN A 86 1.39 8.91 -4.91
C GLN A 86 -0.13 9.03 -4.74
N PHE A 87 -0.70 8.43 -3.69
CA PHE A 87 -2.14 8.36 -3.50
C PHE A 87 -2.77 9.73 -3.21
N SER A 88 -2.07 10.62 -2.50
CA SER A 88 -2.55 11.99 -2.25
C SER A 88 -2.84 12.74 -3.55
N ASN A 89 -1.95 12.64 -4.54
CA ASN A 89 -2.14 13.25 -5.85
C ASN A 89 -3.33 12.64 -6.61
N TYR A 90 -3.52 11.32 -6.48
CA TYR A 90 -4.68 10.63 -7.07
C TYR A 90 -5.99 11.15 -6.46
N LEU A 91 -6.06 11.29 -5.13
CA LEU A 91 -7.23 11.81 -4.42
C LEU A 91 -7.56 13.24 -4.86
N VAL A 92 -6.60 14.16 -4.78
CA VAL A 92 -6.81 15.58 -5.10
C VAL A 92 -7.27 15.75 -6.55
N ARG A 93 -6.64 15.04 -7.50
CA ARG A 93 -7.08 15.07 -8.91
C ARG A 93 -8.51 14.59 -9.09
N GLY A 94 -8.92 13.55 -8.36
CA GLY A 94 -10.30 13.05 -8.40
C GLY A 94 -11.31 14.05 -7.85
N LEU A 95 -10.92 14.81 -6.83
CA LEU A 95 -11.76 15.86 -6.23
C LEU A 95 -11.88 17.08 -7.14
N LEU A 96 -10.77 17.57 -7.70
CA LEU A 96 -10.78 18.73 -8.59
C LEU A 96 -11.61 18.52 -9.86
N LYS A 97 -11.71 17.28 -10.36
CA LYS A 97 -12.55 16.94 -11.53
C LYS A 97 -14.05 16.88 -11.22
N ARG A 98 -14.44 16.90 -9.95
CA ARG A 98 -15.84 16.84 -9.50
C ARG A 98 -16.37 18.21 -9.09
N SER A 99 -15.48 19.18 -8.88
CA SER A 99 -15.77 20.60 -8.71
C SER A 99 -16.10 21.25 -10.05
#